data_AF-A0A356L4Q0-F1
#
_entry.id   AF-A0A356L4Q0-F1
#
_cell.length_a   1.000
_cell.length_b   1.000
_cell.length_c   1.000
_cell.angle_alpha   90.00
_cell.angle_beta   90.00
_cell.angle_gamma   90.00
#
_symmetry.space_group_name_H-M   'P 1'
#
loop_
_entity.id
_entity.type
_entity.pdbx_description
1 polymer ?
#
loop_
_entity_poly.entity_id
_entity_poly.type
_entity_poly.pdbx_seq_one_letter_code
_entity_poly.pdbx_strand_id
1 'polypeptide(L)'
;MQDGYLTTPNYGANSRAGLQNGTVGVTLDAWWSGNGIINGIAASEGQTEEYLIEHADDYLYFIDSLLGDANYGIPGKGQAKMDYSIVYFYAIPKYMESTAIAVLKWMNEKMDPVNFKKLTIGEENVHHTLVDGKYFPILTPDAQEKIPFDAFNKADYFLTGIREDDYSLYWQCRARKNPRQQFVWEGMNTEAQKTSVGIYDAVGLAPGFTIYGANKSMLSQLTTDYLTSVITGQGTQQTHVEFIAKLVSDAKLTESTAEVNAWYETLSD
;
A
#
# COMPACT_ATOMS: atom_id res chain seq x y z
N MET A 1 14.91 -26.96 -17.80
CA MET A 1 14.39 -26.01 -16.79
C MET A 1 12.91 -25.89 -17.05
N GLN A 2 12.06 -26.22 -16.08
CA GLN A 2 10.61 -26.13 -16.20
C GLN A 2 10.19 -24.68 -16.41
N ASP A 3 9.26 -24.45 -17.33
CA ASP A 3 8.74 -23.14 -17.75
C ASP A 3 8.03 -22.32 -16.65
N GLY A 4 8.02 -22.80 -15.39
CA GLY A 4 7.34 -22.16 -14.25
C GLY A 4 8.19 -21.17 -13.44
N TYR A 5 9.52 -21.21 -13.53
CA TYR A 5 10.41 -20.43 -12.64
C TYR A 5 10.50 -18.94 -12.98
N LEU A 6 10.03 -18.53 -14.16
CA LEU A 6 10.14 -17.14 -14.67
C LEU A 6 8.78 -16.59 -15.12
N THR A 7 7.68 -17.07 -14.53
CA THR A 7 6.41 -16.39 -14.75
C THR A 7 6.49 -15.01 -14.08
N THR A 8 6.11 -13.96 -14.81
CA THR A 8 5.91 -12.63 -14.24
C THR A 8 5.10 -12.78 -12.95
N PRO A 9 5.57 -12.25 -11.81
CA PRO A 9 4.82 -12.30 -10.56
C PRO A 9 3.42 -11.73 -10.81
N ASN A 10 2.43 -12.61 -10.94
CA ASN A 10 1.05 -12.17 -11.11
C ASN A 10 0.51 -11.85 -9.72
N TYR A 11 -0.29 -10.79 -9.61
CA TYR A 11 -0.89 -10.41 -8.35
C TYR A 11 -1.89 -11.48 -7.91
N GLY A 12 -1.66 -12.07 -6.73
CA GLY A 12 -2.68 -12.83 -6.01
C GLY A 12 -2.63 -14.36 -6.19
N ALA A 13 -3.69 -15.00 -5.67
CA ALA A 13 -3.77 -16.39 -5.22
C ALA A 13 -3.24 -17.52 -6.14
N ASN A 14 -3.00 -17.26 -7.42
CA ASN A 14 -2.69 -18.28 -8.43
C ASN A 14 -1.26 -18.85 -8.29
N SER A 15 -0.27 -18.04 -7.89
CA SER A 15 1.11 -18.48 -7.66
C SER A 15 1.35 -19.00 -6.24
N ARG A 16 0.41 -18.77 -5.30
CA ARG A 16 0.57 -19.17 -3.89
C ARG A 16 0.72 -20.67 -3.72
N ALA A 17 -0.13 -21.46 -4.37
CA ALA A 17 -0.04 -22.92 -4.28
C ALA A 17 1.34 -23.41 -4.73
N GLY A 18 1.91 -22.78 -5.76
CA GLY A 18 3.24 -23.10 -6.24
C GLY A 18 4.35 -22.69 -5.28
N LEU A 19 4.21 -21.55 -4.61
CA LEU A 19 5.16 -21.12 -3.57
C LEU A 19 5.10 -22.08 -2.35
N GLN A 20 3.89 -22.46 -1.93
CA GLN A 20 3.67 -23.33 -0.77
C GLN A 20 4.24 -24.74 -0.95
N ASN A 21 4.22 -25.26 -2.19
CA ASN A 21 4.67 -26.62 -2.50
C ASN A 21 6.05 -26.68 -3.20
N GLY A 22 6.77 -25.55 -3.28
CA GLY A 22 8.11 -25.47 -3.85
C GLY A 22 8.20 -25.55 -5.38
N THR A 23 7.10 -25.39 -6.12
CA THR A 23 7.10 -25.36 -7.60
C THR A 23 7.25 -23.95 -8.18
N VAL A 24 7.16 -22.90 -7.35
CA VAL A 24 7.38 -21.50 -7.72
C VAL A 24 8.36 -20.87 -6.72
N GLY A 25 9.41 -20.21 -7.22
CA GLY A 25 10.44 -19.58 -6.38
C GLY A 25 10.14 -18.16 -5.91
N VAL A 26 9.17 -17.46 -6.51
CA VAL A 26 8.83 -16.07 -6.17
C VAL A 26 7.36 -15.76 -6.45
N THR A 27 6.72 -14.92 -5.63
CA THR A 27 5.37 -14.42 -5.85
C THR A 27 5.28 -12.94 -5.53
N LEU A 28 4.33 -12.23 -6.17
CA LEU A 28 3.90 -10.90 -5.78
C LEU A 28 2.57 -11.02 -5.02
N ASP A 29 2.53 -10.53 -3.79
CA ASP A 29 1.31 -10.58 -3.00
C ASP A 29 1.22 -9.40 -2.02
N ALA A 30 0.01 -9.16 -1.54
CA ALA A 30 -0.22 -8.23 -0.45
C ALA A 30 0.21 -8.83 0.89
N TRP A 31 0.70 -8.00 1.81
CA TRP A 31 1.19 -8.43 3.12
C TRP A 31 0.13 -9.20 3.94
N TRP A 32 -1.16 -8.88 3.78
CA TRP A 32 -2.25 -9.57 4.49
C TRP A 32 -2.43 -11.03 4.06
N SER A 33 -1.82 -11.43 2.95
CA SER A 33 -1.79 -12.80 2.44
C SER A 33 -0.81 -13.72 3.18
N GLY A 34 -0.02 -13.18 4.11
CA GLY A 34 0.92 -13.95 4.94
C GLY A 34 0.28 -15.17 5.61
N ASN A 35 -0.99 -15.04 6.04
CA ASN A 35 -1.76 -16.17 6.58
C ASN A 35 -1.86 -17.35 5.60
N GLY A 36 -2.17 -17.08 4.33
CA GLY A 36 -2.27 -18.15 3.33
C GLY A 36 -0.91 -18.77 3.01
N ILE A 37 0.13 -17.94 2.88
CA ILE A 37 1.48 -18.39 2.52
C ILE A 37 2.07 -19.27 3.63
N ILE A 38 2.12 -18.76 4.86
CA ILE A 38 2.72 -19.47 6.00
C ILE A 38 1.97 -20.78 6.29
N ASN A 39 0.63 -20.77 6.29
CA ASN A 39 -0.15 -21.98 6.52
C ASN A 39 0.10 -23.06 5.48
N GLY A 40 0.23 -22.66 4.20
CA GLY A 40 0.48 -23.61 3.13
C GLY A 40 1.88 -24.21 3.21
N ILE A 41 2.91 -23.40 3.48
CA ILE A 41 4.28 -23.90 3.66
C ILE A 41 4.35 -24.82 4.88
N ALA A 42 3.78 -24.41 6.02
CA ALA A 42 3.75 -25.24 7.23
C ALA A 42 3.10 -26.61 6.97
N ALA A 43 1.97 -26.63 6.25
CA ALA A 43 1.30 -27.87 5.87
C ALA A 43 2.14 -28.74 4.92
N SER A 44 2.81 -28.13 3.93
CA SER A 44 3.66 -28.85 2.97
C SER A 44 4.92 -29.44 3.62
N GLU A 45 5.47 -28.76 4.63
CA GLU A 45 6.68 -29.16 5.35
C GLU A 45 6.39 -30.03 6.59
N GLY A 46 5.11 -30.24 6.92
CA GLY A 46 4.70 -31.00 8.10
C GLY A 46 5.05 -30.31 9.43
N GLN A 47 5.08 -28.98 9.44
CA GLN A 47 5.44 -28.13 10.57
C GLN A 47 4.23 -27.35 11.10
N THR A 48 4.39 -26.69 12.26
CA THR A 48 3.40 -25.75 12.77
C THR A 48 3.61 -24.34 12.20
N GLU A 49 2.57 -23.51 12.25
CA GLU A 49 2.65 -22.10 11.83
C GLU A 49 3.65 -21.33 12.70
N GLU A 50 3.69 -21.62 13.99
CA GLU A 50 4.63 -21.03 14.95
C GLU A 50 6.06 -21.40 14.62
N TYR A 51 6.33 -22.68 14.32
CA TYR A 51 7.65 -23.15 13.92
C TYR A 51 8.14 -22.41 12.67
N LEU A 52 7.26 -22.25 11.67
CA LEU A 52 7.58 -21.53 10.44
C LEU A 52 7.92 -20.06 10.70
N ILE A 53 7.23 -19.39 11.62
CA ILE A 53 7.54 -18.00 11.98
C ILE A 53 8.89 -17.92 12.72
N GLU A 54 9.15 -18.83 13.66
CA GLU A 54 10.39 -18.85 14.44
C GLU A 54 11.62 -19.17 13.59
N HIS A 55 11.44 -19.92 12.49
CA HIS A 55 12.50 -20.33 11.57
C HIS A 55 12.31 -19.72 10.18
N ALA A 56 11.68 -18.54 10.09
CA ALA A 56 11.25 -18.01 8.81
C ALA A 56 12.40 -17.80 7.81
N ASP A 57 13.62 -17.51 8.28
CA ASP A 57 14.82 -17.39 7.44
C ASP A 57 15.16 -18.71 6.69
N ASP A 58 14.63 -19.85 7.10
CA ASP A 58 14.80 -21.11 6.36
C ASP A 58 13.75 -21.29 5.24
N TYR A 59 12.67 -20.51 5.23
CA TYR A 59 11.48 -20.76 4.42
C TYR A 59 10.98 -19.58 3.59
N LEU A 60 11.12 -18.33 4.07
CA LEU A 60 10.51 -17.16 3.47
C LEU A 60 11.42 -15.94 3.57
N TYR A 61 11.79 -15.40 2.41
CA TYR A 61 12.53 -14.14 2.29
C TYR A 61 11.68 -13.08 1.60
N PHE A 62 11.71 -11.86 2.15
CA PHE A 62 11.17 -10.68 1.48
C PHE A 62 12.28 -10.05 0.63
N ILE A 63 12.00 -9.92 -0.67
CA ILE A 63 12.93 -9.26 -1.58
C ILE A 63 12.59 -7.77 -1.58
N ASP A 64 13.55 -6.96 -1.14
CA ASP A 64 13.47 -5.50 -1.25
C ASP A 64 13.40 -5.07 -2.72
N SER A 65 12.96 -3.84 -2.95
CA SER A 65 12.95 -3.30 -4.31
C SER A 65 14.39 -3.24 -4.84
N LEU A 66 14.60 -3.82 -6.03
CA LEU A 66 15.93 -3.92 -6.64
C LEU A 66 16.33 -2.55 -7.18
N LEU A 67 17.25 -1.90 -6.48
CA LEU A 67 17.88 -0.67 -6.96
C LEU A 67 18.76 -1.02 -8.16
N GLY A 68 18.41 -0.50 -9.33
CA GLY A 68 19.14 -0.63 -10.57
C GLY A 68 20.58 -0.16 -10.40
N ASP A 69 21.50 -0.94 -10.94
CA ASP A 69 22.92 -0.63 -11.03
C ASP A 69 23.26 0.00 -12.39
N ALA A 70 24.55 0.16 -12.67
CA ALA A 70 25.02 0.67 -13.96
C ALA A 70 24.60 -0.21 -15.16
N ASN A 71 24.28 -1.49 -14.95
CA ASN A 71 23.84 -2.42 -15.98
C ASN A 71 22.33 -2.31 -16.27
N TYR A 72 21.56 -1.70 -15.36
CA TYR A 72 20.12 -1.46 -15.49
C TYR A 72 19.75 -0.06 -16.01
N GLY A 73 20.75 0.75 -16.40
CA GLY A 73 20.58 1.98 -17.18
C GLY A 73 20.56 3.28 -16.38
N ILE A 74 20.18 3.28 -15.10
CA ILE A 74 20.27 4.44 -14.21
C ILE A 74 20.47 3.95 -12.76
N PRO A 75 21.62 4.23 -12.11
CA PRO A 75 21.86 3.89 -10.71
C PRO A 75 20.75 4.44 -9.79
N GLY A 76 20.22 3.60 -8.91
CA GLY A 76 19.22 3.99 -7.91
C GLY A 76 17.76 4.02 -8.39
N LYS A 77 17.45 3.54 -9.60
CA LYS A 77 16.05 3.32 -10.05
C LYS A 77 15.48 2.03 -9.48
N GLY A 78 14.16 1.93 -9.30
CA GLY A 78 13.54 0.77 -8.64
C GLY A 78 13.28 0.98 -7.15
N GLN A 79 13.16 2.24 -6.72
CA GLN A 79 12.74 2.59 -5.37
C GLN A 79 11.28 2.18 -5.13
N ALA A 80 10.97 1.81 -3.88
CA ALA A 80 9.62 1.55 -3.42
C ALA A 80 8.88 2.88 -3.21
N LYS A 81 7.79 3.09 -3.95
CA LYS A 81 6.94 4.27 -3.77
C LYS A 81 6.34 4.27 -2.36
N MET A 82 6.56 5.35 -1.62
CA MET A 82 5.86 5.66 -0.38
C MET A 82 4.77 6.69 -0.69
N ASP A 83 3.51 6.28 -0.57
CA ASP A 83 2.38 7.15 -0.85
C ASP A 83 2.28 8.27 0.18
N TYR A 84 2.28 9.51 -0.30
CA TYR A 84 2.02 10.71 0.50
C TYR A 84 1.04 11.59 -0.27
N SER A 85 -0.26 11.31 -0.11
CA SER A 85 -1.29 11.94 -0.94
C SER A 85 -2.61 12.16 -0.19
N ILE A 86 -3.45 13.04 -0.74
CA ILE A 86 -4.83 13.22 -0.27
C ILE A 86 -5.69 12.09 -0.84
N VAL A 87 -6.10 11.15 0.03
CA VAL A 87 -6.87 9.96 -0.37
C VAL A 87 -8.37 10.24 -0.50
N TYR A 88 -8.91 11.11 0.35
CA TYR A 88 -10.32 11.53 0.32
C TYR A 88 -10.50 12.91 0.96
N PHE A 89 -11.61 13.58 0.63
CA PHE A 89 -12.02 14.84 1.26
C PHE A 89 -13.50 14.79 1.64
N TYR A 90 -13.88 15.58 2.64
CA TYR A 90 -15.28 15.83 2.98
C TYR A 90 -15.66 17.21 2.46
N ALA A 91 -16.84 17.31 1.84
CA ALA A 91 -17.41 18.57 1.41
C ALA A 91 -18.77 18.78 2.07
N ILE A 92 -19.00 20.00 2.55
CA ILE A 92 -20.32 20.44 3.02
C ILE A 92 -20.94 21.26 1.88
N PRO A 93 -22.03 20.79 1.25
CA PRO A 93 -22.68 21.56 0.19
C PRO A 93 -23.09 22.94 0.71
N LYS A 94 -22.90 23.98 -0.12
CA LYS A 94 -23.17 25.37 0.31
C LYS A 94 -24.59 25.59 0.83
N TYR A 95 -25.58 24.89 0.28
CA TYR A 95 -26.97 24.98 0.72
C TYR A 95 -27.22 24.37 2.12
N MET A 96 -26.25 23.66 2.71
CA MET A 96 -26.29 23.11 4.07
C MET A 96 -25.50 23.96 5.08
N GLU A 97 -25.21 25.22 4.75
CA GLU A 97 -24.43 26.12 5.61
C GLU A 97 -24.99 26.23 7.04
N SER A 98 -26.32 26.15 7.21
CA SER A 98 -26.97 26.20 8.52
C SER A 98 -26.57 25.05 9.47
N THR A 99 -26.15 23.90 8.93
CA THR A 99 -25.68 22.75 9.72
C THR A 99 -24.16 22.59 9.71
N ALA A 100 -23.44 23.40 8.93
CA ALA A 100 -22.01 23.26 8.72
C ALA A 100 -21.21 23.32 10.03
N ILE A 101 -21.54 24.25 10.92
CA ILE A 101 -20.87 24.39 12.22
C ILE A 101 -21.00 23.12 13.06
N ALA A 102 -22.17 22.47 13.06
CA ALA A 102 -22.39 21.25 13.83
C ALA A 102 -21.59 20.08 13.24
N VAL A 103 -21.53 19.96 11.92
CA VAL A 103 -20.73 18.94 11.22
C VAL A 103 -19.24 19.14 11.51
N LEU A 104 -18.73 20.37 11.43
CA LEU A 104 -17.33 20.69 11.71
C LEU A 104 -16.96 20.37 13.17
N LYS A 105 -17.81 20.73 14.13
CA LYS A 105 -17.61 20.36 15.54
C LYS A 105 -17.56 18.84 15.70
N TRP A 106 -18.52 18.11 15.14
CA TRP A 106 -18.55 16.65 15.21
C TRP A 106 -17.30 16.00 14.60
N MET A 107 -16.85 16.48 13.44
CA MET A 107 -15.61 16.00 12.83
C MET A 107 -14.38 16.30 13.69
N ASN A 108 -14.31 17.49 14.29
CA ASN A 108 -13.22 17.89 15.17
C ASN A 108 -13.16 17.05 16.46
N GLU A 109 -14.32 16.76 17.07
CA GLU A 109 -14.39 15.90 18.26
C GLU A 109 -13.83 14.50 18.00
N LYS A 110 -13.98 13.98 16.79
CA LYS A 110 -13.42 12.68 16.41
C LYS A 110 -11.90 12.69 16.28
N MET A 111 -11.29 13.86 16.17
CA MET A 111 -9.84 14.06 16.08
C MET A 111 -9.19 14.31 17.44
N ASP A 112 -9.98 14.48 18.50
CA ASP A 112 -9.47 14.44 19.87
C ASP A 112 -8.69 13.13 20.10
N PRO A 113 -7.49 13.15 20.72
CA PRO A 113 -6.66 11.95 20.84
C PRO A 113 -7.37 10.76 21.50
N VAL A 114 -8.19 11.02 22.52
CA VAL A 114 -8.90 9.97 23.25
C VAL A 114 -10.01 9.38 22.39
N ASN A 115 -10.80 10.24 21.75
CA ASN A 115 -11.85 9.80 20.84
C ASN A 115 -11.29 9.07 19.62
N PHE A 116 -10.21 9.57 19.03
CA PHE A 116 -9.58 8.98 17.86
C PHE A 116 -9.01 7.59 18.16
N LYS A 117 -8.30 7.42 19.29
CA LYS A 117 -7.84 6.11 19.77
C LYS A 117 -9.03 5.16 19.97
N LYS A 118 -10.07 5.63 20.65
CA LYS A 118 -11.28 4.85 20.91
C LYS A 118 -11.99 4.42 19.64
N LEU A 119 -12.09 5.30 18.64
CA LEU A 119 -12.69 4.99 17.35
C LEU A 119 -11.83 4.00 16.54
N THR A 120 -10.51 4.06 16.68
CA THR A 120 -9.58 3.25 15.87
C THR A 120 -9.36 1.85 16.43
N ILE A 121 -9.13 1.71 17.75
CA ILE A 121 -8.75 0.44 18.40
C ILE A 121 -9.53 0.15 19.69
N GLY A 122 -10.55 0.96 20.00
CA GLY A 122 -11.41 0.76 21.16
C GLY A 122 -10.78 1.17 22.49
N GLU A 123 -11.30 0.57 23.55
CA GLU A 123 -10.89 0.83 24.94
C GLU A 123 -9.77 -0.12 25.37
N GLU A 124 -8.79 0.43 26.07
CA GLU A 124 -7.67 -0.33 26.64
C GLU A 124 -8.15 -1.29 27.73
N ASN A 125 -7.58 -2.48 27.78
CA ASN A 125 -7.99 -3.63 28.61
C ASN A 125 -9.36 -4.23 28.27
N VAL A 126 -10.07 -3.70 27.28
CA VAL A 126 -11.31 -4.29 26.75
C VAL A 126 -11.08 -4.82 25.34
N HIS A 127 -10.46 -4.02 24.48
CA HIS A 127 -10.24 -4.34 23.07
C HIS A 127 -8.76 -4.55 22.75
N HIS A 128 -7.86 -3.83 23.44
CA HIS A 128 -6.43 -3.92 23.23
C HIS A 128 -5.66 -3.77 24.56
N THR A 129 -4.39 -4.17 24.58
CA THR A 129 -3.43 -3.89 25.66
C THR A 129 -2.23 -3.11 25.11
N LEU A 130 -1.57 -2.36 25.98
CA LEU A 130 -0.30 -1.68 25.68
C LEU A 130 0.84 -2.48 26.33
N VAL A 131 1.77 -2.98 25.51
CA VAL A 131 2.96 -3.72 25.97
C VAL A 131 4.16 -3.11 25.27
N ASP A 132 5.13 -2.61 26.04
CA ASP A 132 6.37 -1.98 25.53
C ASP A 132 6.14 -0.90 24.46
N GLY A 133 5.13 -0.05 24.67
CA GLY A 133 4.77 1.02 23.73
C GLY A 133 4.03 0.55 22.47
N LYS A 134 3.72 -0.74 22.35
CA LYS A 134 3.00 -1.34 21.22
C LYS A 134 1.61 -1.78 21.64
N TYR A 135 0.63 -1.49 20.79
CA TYR A 135 -0.75 -1.93 20.97
C TYR A 135 -0.94 -3.36 20.45
N PHE A 136 -1.52 -4.22 21.28
CA PHE A 136 -1.86 -5.60 20.95
C PHE A 136 -3.37 -5.83 21.08
N PRO A 137 -4.02 -6.45 20.09
CA PRO A 137 -5.45 -6.72 20.18
C PRO A 137 -5.72 -7.82 21.20
N ILE A 138 -6.83 -7.71 21.94
CA ILE A 138 -7.33 -8.77 22.79
C ILE A 138 -8.06 -9.77 21.90
N LEU A 139 -7.43 -10.93 21.70
CA LEU A 139 -7.91 -12.02 20.85
C LEU A 139 -8.48 -13.20 21.66
N THR A 140 -8.52 -13.08 22.98
CA THR A 140 -9.18 -14.07 23.85
C THR A 140 -10.69 -13.82 23.84
N PRO A 141 -11.53 -14.85 23.63
CA PRO A 141 -12.98 -14.69 23.71
C PRO A 141 -13.42 -14.16 25.08
N ASP A 142 -14.43 -13.30 25.09
CA ASP A 142 -15.11 -12.84 26.31
C ASP A 142 -16.09 -13.91 26.86
N ALA A 143 -16.83 -13.55 27.90
CA ALA A 143 -17.83 -14.43 28.52
C ALA A 143 -19.00 -14.80 27.58
N GLN A 144 -19.11 -14.15 26.41
CA GLN A 144 -20.09 -14.44 25.36
C GLN A 144 -19.46 -15.14 24.16
N GLU A 145 -18.24 -15.68 24.31
CA GLU A 145 -17.46 -16.35 23.28
C GLU A 145 -17.14 -15.46 22.06
N LYS A 146 -17.10 -14.15 22.24
CA LYS A 146 -16.77 -13.19 21.17
C LYS A 146 -15.36 -12.65 21.35
N ILE A 147 -14.65 -12.46 20.25
CA ILE A 147 -13.38 -11.73 20.27
C ILE A 147 -13.69 -10.23 20.41
N PRO A 148 -13.31 -9.57 21.51
CA PRO A 148 -13.69 -8.16 21.72
C PRO A 148 -13.22 -7.24 20.58
N PHE A 149 -11.99 -7.47 20.10
CA PHE A 149 -11.40 -6.63 19.05
C PHE A 149 -12.10 -6.75 17.68
N ASP A 150 -12.94 -7.78 17.44
CA ASP A 150 -13.68 -7.90 16.19
C ASP A 150 -14.70 -6.78 15.96
N ALA A 151 -15.12 -6.07 17.01
CA ALA A 151 -15.95 -4.86 16.90
C ALA A 151 -15.27 -3.75 16.07
N PHE A 152 -13.93 -3.79 15.94
CA PHE A 152 -13.12 -2.77 15.26
C PHE A 152 -12.66 -3.21 13.85
N ASN A 153 -13.23 -4.29 13.30
CA ASN A 153 -12.95 -4.72 11.93
C ASN A 153 -13.28 -3.65 10.88
N LYS A 154 -14.25 -2.78 11.16
CA LYS A 154 -14.71 -1.66 10.32
C LYS A 154 -14.50 -0.29 10.95
N ALA A 155 -13.57 -0.19 11.91
CA ALA A 155 -13.25 1.05 12.60
C ALA A 155 -12.90 2.21 11.64
N ASP A 156 -12.25 1.90 10.52
CA ASP A 156 -11.88 2.84 9.47
C ASP A 156 -13.07 3.61 8.87
N TYR A 157 -14.28 3.02 8.87
CA TYR A 157 -15.48 3.69 8.33
C TYR A 157 -15.94 4.85 9.23
N PHE A 158 -15.52 4.85 10.50
CA PHE A 158 -15.84 5.90 11.45
C PHE A 158 -14.75 6.96 11.53
N LEU A 159 -13.68 6.88 10.74
CA LEU A 159 -12.65 7.90 10.73
C LEU A 159 -12.99 8.97 9.70
N THR A 160 -12.84 10.24 10.08
CA THR A 160 -13.10 11.42 9.23
C THR A 160 -11.84 12.25 8.98
N GLY A 161 -10.69 11.64 9.22
CA GLY A 161 -9.38 12.25 9.16
C GLY A 161 -8.35 11.29 9.73
N ILE A 162 -7.10 11.74 9.75
CA ILE A 162 -5.96 10.97 10.25
C ILE A 162 -5.20 11.83 11.26
N ARG A 163 -4.80 11.22 12.37
CA ARG A 163 -3.76 11.77 13.25
C ARG A 163 -2.44 11.14 12.81
N GLU A 164 -1.65 11.87 12.04
CA GLU A 164 -0.49 11.32 11.30
C GLU A 164 0.48 10.56 12.20
N ASP A 165 0.83 11.15 13.35
CA ASP A 165 1.77 10.57 14.31
C ASP A 165 1.21 9.32 15.01
N ASP A 166 -0.11 9.27 15.25
CA ASP A 166 -0.74 8.26 16.10
C ASP A 166 -1.34 7.09 15.30
N TYR A 167 -1.88 7.38 14.11
CA TYR A 167 -2.72 6.42 13.38
C TYR A 167 -1.93 5.20 12.94
N SER A 168 -0.67 5.38 12.55
CA SER A 168 0.22 4.27 12.17
C SER A 168 0.41 3.29 13.34
N LEU A 169 0.60 3.79 14.57
CA LEU A 169 0.74 2.98 15.78
C LEU A 169 -0.55 2.21 16.10
N TYR A 170 -1.71 2.85 15.95
CA TYR A 170 -3.00 2.19 16.18
C TYR A 170 -3.30 1.14 15.11
N TRP A 171 -2.88 1.37 13.87
CA TRP A 171 -3.01 0.40 12.79
C TRP A 171 -2.23 -0.88 13.05
N GLN A 172 -1.06 -0.78 13.70
CA GLN A 172 -0.29 -1.97 14.08
C GLN A 172 -1.10 -2.92 14.97
N CYS A 173 -1.96 -2.40 15.85
CA CYS A 173 -2.87 -3.24 16.65
C CYS A 173 -3.77 -4.11 15.76
N ARG A 174 -4.19 -3.60 14.60
CA ARG A 174 -4.99 -4.36 13.62
C ARG A 174 -4.14 -5.36 12.85
N ALA A 175 -2.92 -5.01 12.48
CA ALA A 175 -1.97 -5.93 11.83
C ALA A 175 -1.62 -7.13 12.74
N ARG A 176 -1.61 -6.93 14.06
CA ARG A 176 -1.34 -7.94 15.08
C ARG A 176 -2.50 -8.88 15.40
N LYS A 177 -3.62 -8.80 14.68
CA LYS A 177 -4.74 -9.76 14.85
C LYS A 177 -4.35 -11.20 14.51
N ASN A 178 -3.32 -11.37 13.71
CA ASN A 178 -2.84 -12.67 13.28
C ASN A 178 -1.29 -12.65 13.28
N PRO A 179 -0.62 -13.50 14.07
CA PRO A 179 0.84 -13.55 14.14
C PRO A 179 1.54 -13.68 12.79
N ARG A 180 0.91 -14.37 11.83
CA ARG A 180 1.44 -14.55 10.46
C ARG A 180 1.39 -13.26 9.66
N GLN A 181 0.29 -12.50 9.78
CA GLN A 181 0.17 -11.20 9.14
C GLN A 181 1.10 -10.18 9.80
N GLN A 182 1.23 -10.24 11.12
CA GLN A 182 2.20 -9.44 11.87
C GLN A 182 3.62 -9.72 11.36
N PHE A 183 4.03 -10.99 11.27
CA PHE A 183 5.35 -11.38 10.80
C PHE A 183 5.67 -10.78 9.43
N VAL A 184 4.77 -10.94 8.45
CA VAL A 184 4.96 -10.39 7.11
C VAL A 184 4.99 -8.85 7.13
N TRP A 185 4.09 -8.22 7.87
CA TRP A 185 4.03 -6.76 7.94
C TRP A 185 5.30 -6.17 8.59
N GLU A 186 5.75 -6.72 9.71
CA GLU A 186 6.95 -6.26 10.43
C GLU A 186 8.24 -6.54 9.62
N GLY A 187 8.29 -7.65 8.88
CA GLY A 187 9.43 -8.00 8.01
C GLY A 187 9.56 -7.15 6.73
N MET A 188 8.46 -6.54 6.26
CA MET A 188 8.45 -5.69 5.05
C MET A 188 8.45 -4.18 5.33
N ASN A 189 8.20 -3.77 6.58
CA ASN A 189 8.05 -2.35 6.96
C ASN A 189 9.14 -1.88 7.92
N THR A 190 10.36 -2.41 7.79
CA THR A 190 11.48 -1.99 8.65
C THR A 190 11.94 -0.57 8.31
N GLU A 191 12.45 0.17 9.30
CA GLU A 191 13.02 1.50 9.06
C GLU A 191 14.23 1.47 8.10
N ALA A 192 15.00 0.38 8.13
CA ALA A 192 16.10 0.16 7.21
C ALA A 192 15.62 0.10 5.75
N GLN A 193 14.56 -0.68 5.46
CA GLN A 193 13.96 -0.78 4.12
C GLN A 193 13.36 0.56 3.67
N LYS A 194 12.59 1.22 4.53
CA LYS A 194 12.00 2.54 4.21
C LYS A 194 13.07 3.56 3.83
N THR A 195 14.21 3.54 4.52
CA THR A 195 15.32 4.46 4.26
C THR A 195 16.16 4.07 3.04
N SER A 196 16.37 2.77 2.82
CA SER A 196 17.27 2.28 1.76
C SER A 196 16.64 2.33 0.38
N VAL A 197 15.35 1.99 0.27
CA VAL A 197 14.64 1.87 -1.01
C VAL A 197 13.41 2.75 -1.12
N GLY A 198 12.92 3.34 -0.04
CA GLY A 198 11.70 4.16 -0.06
C GLY A 198 11.90 5.53 -0.72
N ILE A 199 10.90 5.98 -1.47
CA ILE A 199 10.82 7.34 -2.01
C ILE A 199 9.41 7.90 -1.89
N TYR A 200 9.25 9.09 -1.33
CA TYR A 200 7.95 9.76 -1.28
C TYR A 200 7.51 10.26 -2.66
N ASP A 201 6.21 10.17 -2.92
CA ASP A 201 5.62 10.70 -4.15
C ASP A 201 5.72 12.23 -4.19
N ALA A 202 6.63 12.73 -5.03
CA ALA A 202 6.88 14.15 -5.24
C ALA A 202 5.63 14.94 -5.70
N VAL A 203 4.66 14.27 -6.34
CA VAL A 203 3.42 14.89 -6.81
C VAL A 203 2.20 14.48 -5.97
N GLY A 204 2.42 13.80 -4.84
CA GLY A 204 1.33 13.23 -4.05
C GLY A 204 0.42 14.29 -3.39
N LEU A 205 0.98 15.47 -3.05
CA LEU A 205 0.24 16.65 -2.60
C LEU A 205 -0.03 17.68 -3.70
N ALA A 206 0.18 17.31 -4.97
CA ALA A 206 -0.06 18.22 -6.06
C ALA A 206 -1.52 18.68 -6.11
N PRO A 207 -1.77 19.95 -6.46
CA PRO A 207 -3.13 20.43 -6.66
C PRO A 207 -3.76 19.75 -7.89
N GLY A 208 -5.06 19.97 -8.08
CA GLY A 208 -5.71 19.63 -9.33
C GLY A 208 -5.12 20.44 -10.49
N PHE A 209 -4.31 19.79 -11.33
CA PHE A 209 -3.76 20.38 -12.54
C PHE A 209 -4.84 20.54 -13.62
N THR A 210 -4.85 21.67 -14.32
CA THR A 210 -5.87 21.94 -15.34
C THR A 210 -5.56 21.21 -16.63
N ILE A 211 -4.33 21.33 -17.14
CA ILE A 211 -3.92 20.72 -18.41
C ILE A 211 -3.66 19.25 -18.19
N TYR A 212 -2.78 18.89 -17.27
CA TYR A 212 -2.47 17.49 -16.97
C TYR A 212 -3.72 16.74 -16.50
N GLY A 213 -4.53 17.33 -15.60
CA GLY A 213 -5.76 16.69 -15.12
C GLY A 213 -6.75 16.37 -16.23
N ALA A 214 -6.90 17.25 -17.23
CA ALA A 214 -7.77 17.02 -18.38
C ALA A 214 -7.25 15.94 -19.35
N ASN A 215 -5.93 15.70 -19.40
CA ASN A 215 -5.30 14.80 -20.36
C ASN A 215 -4.76 13.48 -19.75
N LYS A 216 -4.74 13.36 -18.41
CA LYS A 216 -4.19 12.20 -17.68
C LYS A 216 -4.73 10.86 -18.15
N SER A 217 -6.03 10.76 -18.41
CA SER A 217 -6.64 9.51 -18.88
C SER A 217 -6.13 9.10 -20.26
N MET A 218 -5.93 10.06 -21.18
CA MET A 218 -5.42 9.78 -22.52
C MET A 218 -3.92 9.43 -22.47
N LEU A 219 -3.14 10.19 -21.70
CA LEU A 219 -1.73 9.88 -21.43
C LEU A 219 -1.58 8.43 -20.94
N SER A 220 -2.35 8.05 -19.91
CA SER A 220 -2.29 6.69 -19.34
C SER A 220 -2.71 5.62 -20.35
N GLN A 221 -3.75 5.87 -21.16
CA GLN A 221 -4.22 4.91 -22.15
C GLN A 221 -3.16 4.65 -23.23
N LEU A 222 -2.63 5.73 -23.83
CA LEU A 222 -1.61 5.62 -24.88
C LEU A 222 -0.35 4.93 -24.38
N THR A 223 0.08 5.22 -23.14
CA THR A 223 1.21 4.54 -22.50
C THR A 223 0.94 3.05 -22.30
N THR A 224 -0.23 2.68 -21.77
CA THR A 224 -0.60 1.27 -21.59
C THR A 224 -0.62 0.52 -22.92
N ASP A 225 -1.25 1.09 -23.95
CA ASP A 225 -1.34 0.48 -25.29
C ASP A 225 0.05 0.24 -25.89
N TYR A 226 0.93 1.24 -25.81
CA TYR A 226 2.30 1.14 -26.27
C TYR A 226 3.08 0.05 -25.52
N LEU A 227 3.02 0.04 -24.18
CA LEU A 227 3.74 -0.95 -23.36
C LEU A 227 3.22 -2.37 -23.60
N THR A 228 1.90 -2.57 -23.64
CA THR A 228 1.31 -3.88 -23.94
C THR A 228 1.76 -4.37 -25.30
N SER A 229 1.78 -3.51 -26.31
CA SER A 229 2.23 -3.89 -27.63
C SER A 229 3.71 -4.31 -27.66
N VAL A 230 4.59 -3.52 -27.05
CA VAL A 230 6.02 -3.81 -26.99
C VAL A 230 6.28 -5.13 -26.24
N ILE A 231 5.61 -5.34 -25.10
CA ILE A 231 5.81 -6.52 -24.25
C ILE A 231 5.27 -7.80 -24.91
N THR A 232 4.08 -7.73 -25.49
CA THR A 232 3.43 -8.92 -26.07
C THR A 232 3.99 -9.29 -27.45
N GLY A 233 4.82 -8.43 -28.05
CA GLY A 233 5.26 -8.57 -29.43
C GLY A 233 4.11 -8.45 -30.44
N GLN A 234 2.89 -8.11 -30.01
CA GLN A 234 1.78 -7.79 -30.89
C GLN A 234 1.97 -6.37 -31.40
N GLY A 235 2.67 -6.26 -32.52
CA GLY A 235 3.23 -5.01 -33.03
C GLY A 235 2.23 -3.86 -33.15
N THR A 236 2.52 -2.78 -32.43
CA THR A 236 2.40 -1.44 -32.92
C THR A 236 3.70 -1.16 -33.64
N GLN A 237 3.62 -0.82 -34.92
CA GLN A 237 4.76 -0.37 -35.74
C GLN A 237 5.35 0.97 -35.26
N GLN A 238 4.92 1.46 -34.10
CA GLN A 238 5.29 2.74 -33.54
C GLN A 238 6.62 2.61 -32.81
N THR A 239 7.63 3.31 -33.32
CA THR A 239 8.88 3.54 -32.63
C THR A 239 8.65 4.35 -31.35
N HIS A 240 9.58 4.30 -30.41
CA HIS A 240 9.51 5.13 -29.20
C HIS A 240 9.36 6.64 -29.54
N VAL A 241 10.02 7.10 -30.60
CA VAL A 241 9.93 8.48 -31.08
C VAL A 241 8.52 8.84 -31.54
N GLU A 242 7.90 7.98 -32.34
CA GLU A 242 6.52 8.20 -32.79
C GLU A 242 5.52 8.14 -31.63
N PHE A 243 5.78 7.30 -30.62
CA PHE A 243 4.97 7.23 -29.41
C PHE A 243 5.03 8.55 -28.62
N ILE A 244 6.23 9.09 -28.39
CA ILE A 244 6.39 10.41 -27.76
C ILE A 244 5.69 11.50 -28.58
N ALA A 245 5.85 11.50 -29.91
CA ALA A 245 5.17 12.45 -30.78
C ALA A 245 3.63 12.37 -30.64
N LYS A 246 3.09 11.15 -30.52
CA LYS A 246 1.65 10.91 -30.30
C LYS A 246 1.19 11.40 -28.93
N LEU A 247 1.98 11.21 -27.88
CA LEU A 247 1.66 11.78 -26.56
C LEU A 247 1.65 13.31 -26.59
N VAL A 248 2.57 13.93 -27.33
CA VAL A 248 2.60 15.39 -27.51
C VAL A 248 1.36 15.86 -28.28
N SER A 249 1.02 15.24 -29.42
CA SER A 249 -0.08 15.70 -30.26
C SER A 249 -1.46 15.42 -29.68
N ASP A 250 -1.68 14.21 -29.14
CA ASP A 250 -3.01 13.72 -28.82
C ASP A 250 -3.34 13.88 -27.32
N ALA A 251 -2.32 14.02 -26.48
CA ALA A 251 -2.46 14.01 -25.02
C ALA A 251 -1.71 15.16 -24.32
N LYS A 252 -1.25 16.17 -25.08
CA LYS A 252 -0.62 17.39 -24.56
C LYS A 252 0.52 17.14 -23.58
N LEU A 253 1.40 16.20 -23.90
CA LEU A 253 2.52 15.83 -23.02
C LEU A 253 3.40 17.03 -22.68
N THR A 254 3.74 17.87 -23.65
CA THR A 254 4.63 19.03 -23.47
C THR A 254 4.03 20.02 -22.48
N GLU A 255 2.76 20.39 -22.67
CA GLU A 255 2.05 21.36 -21.83
C GLU A 255 1.78 20.80 -20.44
N SER A 256 1.43 19.51 -20.35
CA SER A 256 1.26 18.83 -19.07
C SER A 256 2.58 18.80 -18.28
N THR A 257 3.69 18.52 -18.96
CA THR A 257 5.03 18.53 -18.35
C THR A 257 5.39 19.94 -17.86
N ALA A 258 5.12 20.97 -18.66
CA ALA A 258 5.38 22.35 -18.29
C ALA A 258 4.54 22.80 -17.08
N GLU A 259 3.24 22.45 -17.03
CA GLU A 259 2.36 22.77 -15.90
C GLU A 259 2.82 22.09 -14.61
N VAL A 260 3.14 20.80 -14.67
CA VAL A 260 3.61 20.04 -13.51
C VAL A 260 4.96 20.56 -13.02
N ASN A 261 5.91 20.82 -13.93
CA ASN A 261 7.23 21.35 -13.56
C ASN A 261 7.13 22.76 -12.94
N ALA A 262 6.30 23.64 -13.51
CA ALA A 262 6.09 24.97 -12.98
C ALA A 262 5.54 24.94 -11.54
N TRP A 263 4.64 23.98 -11.24
CA TRP A 263 4.20 23.75 -9.87
C TRP A 263 5.32 23.16 -9.01
N TYR A 264 6.03 22.14 -9.49
CA TYR A 264 7.07 21.45 -8.74
C TYR A 264 8.19 22.40 -8.31
N GLU A 265 8.55 23.36 -9.16
CA GLU A 265 9.50 24.42 -8.83
C GLU A 265 9.06 25.28 -7.64
N THR A 266 7.75 25.41 -7.37
CA THR A 266 7.22 26.15 -6.20
C THR A 266 7.43 25.43 -4.86
N LEU A 267 7.78 24.14 -4.88
CA LEU A 267 8.08 23.37 -3.66
C LEU A 267 9.51 23.57 -3.16
N SER A 268 10.32 24.36 -3.88
CA SER A 268 11.71 24.62 -3.52
C SER A 268 11.80 25.63 -2.37
N ASP A 269 11.67 25.14 -1.13
CA ASP A 269 12.20 25.71 0.12
C ASP A 269 12.36 24.60 1.19
#